data_AF-A0A0J1IH14-F1
#
_entry.id   AF-A0A0J1IH14-F1
#
_cell.length_a   1.000
_cell.length_b   1.000
_cell.length_c   1.000
_cell.angle_alpha   90.00
_cell.angle_beta   90.00
_cell.angle_gamma   90.00
#
_symmetry.space_group_name_H-M   'P 1'
#
loop_
_entity.id
_entity.type
_entity.pdbx_description
1 polymer ?
#
loop_
_entity_poly.entity_id
_entity_poly.type
_entity_poly.pdbx_seq_one_letter_code
_entity_poly.pdbx_strand_id
1 'polypeptide(L)'
;MKKFYIYHNIKGNNLKQLLLFVGKYSDRMSFARYYKGKLTEEEFKQLQMEYKASILEEDKKKRLHYKENVNGYRDRINNFCRTDMSVEEYAEKYFNRLLEQDIMSCNLNYERFENGKYEPYKRMSADFLYVKYTRKTPVNRGPVFEMCFFMIGETYRKLLLNMNKLFEFPYQIEDGEFEDLTFYKEERLLLAICSHERFAYMNLEDDEYQEFLKLDILSDLTER
;
A
#
# COMPACT_ATOMS: atom_id res chain seq x y z
N MET A 1 -6.15 12.50 -12.85
CA MET A 1 -5.86 11.48 -11.82
C MET A 1 -6.21 12.03 -10.44
N LYS A 2 -7.17 11.39 -9.76
CA LYS A 2 -7.74 11.82 -8.49
C LYS A 2 -7.44 10.77 -7.44
N LYS A 3 -6.72 11.17 -6.39
CA LYS A 3 -6.45 10.35 -5.21
C LYS A 3 -7.42 10.72 -4.09
N PHE A 4 -8.08 9.73 -3.52
CA PHE A 4 -8.91 9.92 -2.33
C PHE A 4 -8.70 8.79 -1.33
N TYR A 5 -8.99 9.10 -0.08
CA TYR A 5 -8.72 8.24 1.07
C TYR A 5 -10.03 7.79 1.70
N ILE A 6 -10.06 6.55 2.13
CA ILE A 6 -11.21 5.93 2.81
C ILE A 6 -10.71 5.46 4.17
N TYR A 7 -11.28 6.04 5.23
CA TYR A 7 -10.98 5.70 6.63
C TYR A 7 -12.15 5.00 7.33
N HIS A 8 -13.29 4.92 6.66
CA HIS A 8 -14.50 4.32 7.19
C HIS A 8 -14.69 2.93 6.63
N ASN A 9 -15.25 2.05 7.47
CA ASN A 9 -15.43 0.66 7.08
C ASN A 9 -16.72 0.51 6.28
N ILE A 10 -16.61 0.46 4.96
CA ILE A 10 -17.73 0.27 4.03
C ILE A 10 -18.21 -1.19 4.16
N LYS A 11 -19.54 -1.41 4.16
CA LYS A 11 -20.16 -2.73 4.36
C LYS A 11 -21.36 -2.93 3.44
N GLY A 12 -21.88 -4.16 3.39
CA GLY A 12 -23.15 -4.49 2.73
C GLY A 12 -23.16 -4.11 1.24
N ASN A 13 -24.26 -3.50 0.79
CA ASN A 13 -24.43 -3.14 -0.62
C ASN A 13 -23.37 -2.14 -1.11
N ASN A 14 -22.99 -1.15 -0.29
CA ASN A 14 -22.00 -0.15 -0.66
C ASN A 14 -20.62 -0.80 -0.87
N LEU A 15 -20.25 -1.81 -0.06
CA LEU A 15 -19.02 -2.57 -0.27
C LEU A 15 -19.09 -3.37 -1.56
N LYS A 16 -20.22 -4.05 -1.81
CA LYS A 16 -20.41 -4.82 -3.04
C LYS A 16 -20.30 -3.93 -4.28
N GLN A 17 -20.91 -2.75 -4.27
CA GLN A 17 -20.82 -1.78 -5.36
C GLN A 17 -19.39 -1.28 -5.56
N LEU A 18 -18.66 -0.97 -4.48
CA LEU A 18 -17.26 -0.59 -4.54
C LEU A 18 -16.42 -1.70 -5.18
N LEU A 19 -16.56 -2.94 -4.73
CA LEU A 19 -15.81 -4.08 -5.23
C LEU A 19 -16.13 -4.34 -6.72
N LEU A 20 -17.41 -4.31 -7.10
CA LEU A 20 -17.82 -4.41 -8.50
C LEU A 20 -17.23 -3.31 -9.38
N PHE A 21 -17.23 -2.06 -8.89
CA PHE A 21 -16.62 -0.95 -9.59
C PHE A 21 -15.12 -1.18 -9.80
N VAL A 22 -14.35 -1.50 -8.75
CA VAL A 22 -12.90 -1.70 -8.91
C VAL A 22 -12.60 -2.92 -9.78
N GLY A 23 -13.35 -4.01 -9.63
CA GLY A 23 -13.19 -5.21 -10.45
C GLY A 23 -13.51 -4.99 -11.93
N LYS A 24 -14.40 -4.05 -12.28
CA LYS A 24 -14.67 -3.66 -13.67
C LYS A 24 -13.45 -3.03 -14.34
N TYR A 25 -12.68 -2.24 -13.59
CA TYR A 25 -11.54 -1.49 -14.12
C TYR A 25 -10.21 -2.20 -13.94
N SER A 26 -10.15 -3.24 -13.11
CA SER A 26 -8.92 -3.93 -12.77
C SER A 26 -8.65 -5.11 -13.71
N ASP A 27 -7.37 -5.35 -14.01
CA ASP A 27 -6.90 -6.56 -14.70
C ASP A 27 -6.30 -7.57 -13.71
N ARG A 28 -5.74 -7.09 -12.60
CA ARG A 28 -5.15 -7.91 -11.54
C ARG A 28 -5.43 -7.36 -10.15
N MET A 29 -5.29 -8.23 -9.17
CA MET A 29 -5.28 -7.90 -7.75
C MET A 29 -4.09 -8.58 -7.06
N SER A 30 -3.69 -8.07 -5.91
CA SER A 30 -2.69 -8.71 -5.06
C SER A 30 -3.13 -8.76 -3.61
N PHE A 31 -2.66 -9.81 -2.94
CA PHE A 31 -2.75 -9.95 -1.50
C PHE A 31 -1.33 -9.95 -0.92
N ALA A 32 -1.11 -9.24 0.18
CA ALA A 32 0.18 -9.18 0.84
C ALA A 32 0.11 -9.66 2.28
N ARG A 33 1.17 -10.37 2.72
CA ARG A 33 1.37 -10.78 4.12
C ARG A 33 2.82 -10.61 4.52
N TYR A 34 3.11 -10.49 5.82
CA TYR A 34 4.49 -10.53 6.30
C TYR A 34 5.14 -11.87 5.96
N TYR A 35 6.34 -11.81 5.41
CA TYR A 35 7.13 -12.98 5.07
C TYR A 35 8.29 -13.15 6.05
N LYS A 36 8.38 -14.34 6.66
CA LYS A 36 9.47 -14.78 7.54
C LYS A 36 10.04 -16.12 7.07
N GLY A 37 9.84 -16.44 5.80
CA GLY A 37 10.31 -17.68 5.20
C GLY A 37 11.75 -17.56 4.74
N LYS A 38 12.23 -18.61 4.10
CA LYS A 38 13.59 -18.63 3.59
C LYS A 38 13.76 -17.66 2.43
N LEU A 39 14.85 -16.90 2.43
CA LEU A 39 15.35 -16.15 1.28
C LEU A 39 16.80 -16.53 1.05
N THR A 40 17.24 -16.49 -0.20
CA THR A 40 18.67 -16.46 -0.50
C THR A 40 19.27 -15.11 -0.11
N GLU A 41 20.59 -15.09 0.11
CA GLU A 41 21.31 -13.86 0.43
C GLU A 41 21.22 -12.85 -0.72
N GLU A 42 21.19 -13.33 -1.97
CA GLU A 42 21.05 -12.50 -3.16
C GLU A 42 19.66 -11.85 -3.24
N GLU A 43 18.58 -12.61 -3.06
CA GLU A 43 17.22 -12.07 -2.98
C GLU A 43 17.12 -11.03 -1.86
N PHE A 44 17.64 -11.35 -0.68
CA PHE A 44 17.63 -10.42 0.43
C PHE A 44 18.38 -9.12 0.12
N LYS A 45 19.59 -9.20 -0.44
CA LYS A 45 20.38 -8.02 -0.86
C LYS A 45 19.64 -7.19 -1.90
N GLN A 46 19.00 -7.83 -2.88
CA GLN A 46 18.22 -7.14 -3.90
C GLN A 46 17.05 -6.36 -3.28
N LEU A 47 16.28 -7.01 -2.40
CA LEU A 47 15.19 -6.37 -1.67
C LEU A 47 15.67 -5.16 -0.84
N GLN A 48 16.85 -5.26 -0.25
CA GLN A 48 17.45 -4.18 0.52
C GLN A 48 17.85 -3.00 -0.36
N MET A 49 18.47 -3.26 -1.50
CA MET A 49 18.85 -2.24 -2.46
C MET A 49 17.63 -1.51 -3.03
N GLU A 50 16.60 -2.26 -3.44
CA GLU A 50 15.34 -1.69 -3.96
C GLU A 50 14.64 -0.82 -2.92
N TYR A 51 14.57 -1.30 -1.67
CA TYR A 51 13.94 -0.55 -0.60
C TYR A 51 14.70 0.76 -0.30
N LYS A 52 16.03 0.68 -0.19
CA LYS A 52 16.88 1.86 0.01
C LYS A 52 16.75 2.86 -1.14
N ALA A 53 16.74 2.40 -2.39
CA ALA A 53 16.51 3.26 -3.55
C ALA A 53 15.15 3.97 -3.46
N SER A 54 14.11 3.25 -3.02
CA SER A 54 12.77 3.83 -2.85
C SER A 54 12.71 4.91 -1.77
N ILE A 55 13.45 4.75 -0.65
CA ILE A 55 13.55 5.74 0.42
C ILE A 55 14.23 7.02 -0.09
N LEU A 56 15.33 6.88 -0.83
CA LEU A 56 16.06 8.02 -1.39
C LEU A 56 15.20 8.82 -2.38
N GLU A 57 14.44 8.12 -3.22
CA GLU A 57 13.53 8.75 -4.19
C GLU A 57 12.35 9.47 -3.47
N GLU A 58 11.82 8.89 -2.39
CA GLU A 58 10.80 9.53 -1.56
C GLU A 58 11.33 10.79 -0.87
N ASP A 59 12.53 10.75 -0.31
CA ASP A 59 13.17 11.93 0.31
C ASP A 59 13.36 13.05 -0.72
N LYS A 60 13.88 12.71 -1.91
CA LYS A 60 14.04 13.66 -3.02
C LYS A 60 12.71 14.33 -3.39
N LYS A 61 11.64 13.55 -3.50
CA LYS A 61 10.27 14.06 -3.77
C LYS A 61 9.74 14.94 -2.64
N LYS A 62 9.92 14.55 -1.38
CA LYS A 62 9.50 15.35 -0.21
C LYS A 62 10.19 16.72 -0.21
N ARG A 63 11.50 16.75 -0.46
CA ARG A 63 12.28 17.99 -0.55
C ARG A 63 11.86 18.85 -1.73
N LEU A 64 11.55 18.25 -2.87
CA LEU A 64 11.01 18.97 -4.02
C LEU A 64 9.65 19.61 -3.70
N HIS A 65 8.71 18.84 -3.15
CA HIS A 65 7.41 19.34 -2.72
C HIS A 65 7.52 20.48 -1.70
N TYR A 66 8.50 20.42 -0.81
CA TYR A 66 8.80 21.51 0.12
C TYR A 66 9.27 22.76 -0.61
N LYS A 67 10.24 22.63 -1.53
CA LYS A 67 10.75 23.77 -2.33
C LYS A 67 9.65 24.43 -3.16
N GLU A 68 8.78 23.63 -3.77
CA GLU A 68 7.67 24.08 -4.62
C GLU A 68 6.42 24.46 -3.83
N ASN A 69 6.44 24.32 -2.50
CA ASN A 69 5.31 24.54 -1.61
C ASN A 69 4.02 23.81 -2.04
N VAL A 70 4.16 22.56 -2.53
CA VAL A 70 3.03 21.75 -3.00
C VAL A 70 2.01 21.60 -1.88
N ASN A 71 0.77 22.01 -2.14
CA ASN A 71 -0.33 22.00 -1.17
C ASN A 71 0.02 22.72 0.14
N GLY A 72 0.84 23.78 0.14
CA GLY A 72 1.22 24.51 1.35
C GLY A 72 2.19 23.75 2.27
N TYR A 73 2.94 22.77 1.74
CA TYR A 73 3.81 21.92 2.56
C TYR A 73 4.93 22.68 3.26
N ARG A 74 5.52 23.67 2.57
CA ARG A 74 6.52 24.56 3.17
C ARG A 74 5.92 25.33 4.33
N ASP A 75 4.77 25.96 4.10
CA ASP A 75 4.13 26.81 5.10
C ASP A 75 3.76 26.03 6.37
N ARG A 76 3.32 24.77 6.22
CA ARG A 76 3.09 23.87 7.36
C ARG A 76 4.37 23.61 8.16
N ILE A 77 5.48 23.29 7.50
CA ILE A 77 6.76 23.04 8.19
C ILE A 77 7.25 24.31 8.89
N ASN A 78 7.13 25.46 8.23
CA ASN A 78 7.53 26.76 8.77
C ASN A 78 6.79 27.09 10.07
N ASN A 79 5.50 26.75 10.15
CA ASN A 79 4.68 26.96 11.35
C ASN A 79 5.14 26.12 12.57
N PHE A 80 5.89 25.04 12.34
CA PHE A 80 6.49 24.22 13.41
C PHE A 80 7.92 24.63 13.77
N CYS A 81 8.52 25.56 13.02
CA CYS A 81 9.86 26.04 13.28
C CYS A 81 9.89 26.80 14.62
N ARG A 82 10.79 26.39 15.51
CA ARG A 82 11.04 27.09 16.77
C ARG A 82 11.78 28.40 16.49
N THR A 83 11.61 29.37 17.39
CA THR A 83 12.11 30.76 17.23
C THR A 83 13.63 30.89 17.25
N ASP A 84 14.37 29.83 17.59
CA ASP A 84 15.81 29.81 17.80
C ASP A 84 16.63 29.41 16.55
N MET A 85 15.98 29.12 15.43
CA MET A 85 16.65 28.69 14.19
C MET A 85 15.93 29.22 12.95
N SER A 86 16.67 29.34 11.84
CA SER A 86 16.05 29.70 10.56
C SER A 86 15.16 28.56 10.07
N VAL A 87 14.14 28.91 9.29
CA VAL A 87 13.20 27.97 8.69
C VAL A 87 13.92 26.94 7.82
N GLU A 88 14.89 27.38 7.04
CA GLU A 88 15.67 26.53 6.14
C GLU A 88 16.53 25.54 6.92
N GLU A 89 17.18 25.98 8.01
CA GLU A 89 17.96 25.11 8.88
C GLU A 89 17.05 24.07 9.58
N TYR A 90 15.86 24.49 10.01
CA TYR A 90 14.87 23.58 10.58
C TYR A 90 14.43 22.52 9.58
N ALA A 91 14.07 22.93 8.37
CA ALA A 91 13.62 22.03 7.31
C ALA A 91 14.72 21.03 6.94
N GLU A 92 15.98 21.48 6.81
CA GLU A 92 17.10 20.59 6.50
C GLU A 92 17.31 19.55 7.61
N LYS A 93 17.36 19.97 8.88
CA LYS A 93 17.47 19.05 10.03
C LYS A 93 16.31 18.08 10.09
N TYR A 94 15.08 18.54 9.83
CA TYR A 94 13.89 17.72 9.78
C TYR A 94 13.99 16.62 8.71
N PHE A 95 14.32 16.98 7.46
CA PHE A 95 14.45 15.99 6.39
C PHE A 95 15.62 15.03 6.61
N ASN A 96 16.77 15.52 7.08
CA ASN A 96 17.91 14.64 7.38
C ASN A 96 17.57 13.62 8.46
N ARG A 97 16.90 14.05 9.55
CA ARG A 97 16.44 13.15 10.60
C ARG A 97 15.45 12.10 10.08
N LEU A 98 14.50 12.50 9.23
CA LEU A 98 13.56 11.56 8.63
C LEU A 98 14.26 10.54 7.73
N LEU A 99 15.20 11.01 6.91
CA LEU A 99 15.97 10.15 6.02
C LEU A 99 16.83 9.16 6.83
N GLU A 100 17.49 9.61 7.88
CA GLU A 100 18.25 8.75 8.80
C GLU A 100 17.36 7.66 9.41
N GLN A 101 16.17 8.02 9.91
CA GLN A 101 15.22 7.06 10.46
C GLN A 101 14.77 6.02 9.41
N ASP A 102 14.43 6.47 8.20
CA ASP A 102 14.03 5.59 7.11
C ASP A 102 15.21 4.66 6.69
N ILE A 103 16.45 5.17 6.60
CA ILE A 103 17.64 4.35 6.30
C ILE A 103 17.94 3.36 7.42
N MET A 104 17.81 3.75 8.69
CA MET A 104 17.99 2.81 9.81
C MET A 104 16.99 1.65 9.73
N SER A 105 15.79 1.89 9.22
CA SER A 105 14.82 0.82 8.98
C SER A 105 15.31 -0.20 7.93
N CYS A 106 16.28 0.15 7.08
CA CYS A 106 16.89 -0.80 6.16
C CYS A 106 17.72 -1.89 6.85
N ASN A 107 18.15 -1.69 8.10
CA ASN A 107 19.06 -2.60 8.81
C ASN A 107 18.35 -3.87 9.35
N LEU A 108 17.73 -4.66 8.47
CA LEU A 108 17.32 -6.03 8.75
C LEU A 108 18.53 -6.96 8.65
N ASN A 109 18.63 -7.90 9.59
CA ASN A 109 19.64 -8.94 9.59
C ASN A 109 19.15 -10.14 8.76
N TYR A 110 19.98 -10.58 7.81
CA TYR A 110 19.72 -11.74 6.94
C TYR A 110 19.57 -13.06 7.72
N GLU A 111 20.21 -13.21 8.89
CA GLU A 111 20.13 -14.43 9.72
C GLU A 111 18.68 -14.88 10.01
N ARG A 112 17.73 -13.92 10.04
CA ARG A 112 16.30 -14.21 10.24
C ARG A 112 15.65 -14.95 9.07
N PHE A 113 16.23 -14.86 7.88
CA PHE A 113 15.71 -15.44 6.64
C PHE A 113 16.54 -16.65 6.19
N GLU A 114 17.79 -16.78 6.62
CA GLU A 114 18.62 -17.95 6.29
C GLU A 114 17.98 -19.27 6.75
N ASN A 115 17.40 -19.25 7.96
CA ASN A 115 16.76 -20.40 8.60
C ASN A 115 15.22 -20.29 8.67
N GLY A 116 14.62 -19.48 7.79
CA GLY A 116 13.17 -19.25 7.76
C GLY A 116 12.39 -20.56 7.53
N LYS A 117 11.45 -20.87 8.43
CA LYS A 117 10.59 -22.08 8.37
C LYS A 117 9.23 -21.83 7.73
N TYR A 118 8.94 -20.59 7.36
CA TYR A 118 7.65 -20.23 6.79
C TYR A 118 7.61 -20.70 5.33
N GLU A 119 6.61 -21.51 5.00
CA GLU A 119 6.39 -22.00 3.65
C GLU A 119 5.86 -20.87 2.76
N PRO A 120 6.44 -20.69 1.55
CA PRO A 120 5.86 -19.81 0.55
C PRO A 120 4.42 -20.18 0.23
N TYR A 121 3.64 -19.20 -0.22
CA TYR A 121 2.29 -19.45 -0.71
C TYR A 121 2.31 -20.47 -1.86
N LYS A 122 1.44 -21.49 -1.75
CA LYS A 122 1.31 -22.57 -2.73
C LYS A 122 0.05 -22.32 -3.55
N ARG A 123 0.23 -21.91 -4.80
CA ARG A 123 -0.86 -21.67 -5.75
C ARG A 123 -1.70 -22.92 -5.97
N MET A 124 -3.03 -22.78 -5.99
CA MET A 124 -3.94 -23.82 -6.50
C MET A 124 -4.90 -23.32 -7.58
N SER A 125 -5.20 -22.02 -7.59
CA SER A 125 -6.12 -21.39 -8.53
C SER A 125 -5.51 -21.10 -9.90
N ALA A 126 -6.36 -21.18 -10.93
CA ALA A 126 -5.97 -20.90 -12.32
C ALA A 126 -5.78 -19.40 -12.61
N ASP A 127 -6.28 -18.51 -11.75
CA ASP A 127 -6.11 -17.07 -11.89
C ASP A 127 -4.86 -16.53 -11.17
N PHE A 128 -4.08 -17.39 -10.52
CA PHE A 128 -2.79 -17.01 -9.93
C PHE A 128 -1.77 -16.66 -11.02
N LEU A 129 -1.06 -15.54 -10.82
CA LEU A 129 -0.04 -15.03 -11.72
C LEU A 129 1.37 -15.35 -11.21
N TYR A 130 1.77 -14.73 -10.09
CA TYR A 130 3.11 -14.88 -9.54
C TYR A 130 3.19 -14.41 -8.08
N VAL A 131 4.28 -14.81 -7.40
CA VAL A 131 4.69 -14.27 -6.10
C VAL A 131 5.78 -13.22 -6.32
N LYS A 132 5.73 -12.14 -5.56
CA LYS A 132 6.80 -11.15 -5.45
C LYS A 132 7.13 -10.92 -3.98
N TYR A 133 8.41 -11.04 -3.62
CA TYR A 133 8.89 -10.56 -2.33
C TYR A 133 9.24 -9.08 -2.44
N THR A 134 8.90 -8.29 -1.42
CA THR A 134 9.21 -6.86 -1.41
C THR A 134 9.32 -6.33 0.02
N ARG A 135 9.94 -5.17 0.22
CA ARG A 135 9.86 -4.42 1.47
C ARG A 135 8.87 -3.25 1.42
N LYS A 136 8.19 -3.09 0.29
CA LYS A 136 7.26 -2.00 0.01
C LYS A 136 6.04 -2.52 -0.72
N THR A 137 4.92 -2.56 -0.01
CA THR A 137 3.61 -2.76 -0.60
C THR A 137 3.01 -1.39 -0.98
N PRO A 138 1.86 -1.36 -1.68
CA PRO A 138 1.15 -0.12 -1.99
C PRO A 138 0.68 0.68 -0.77
N VAL A 139 0.58 0.04 0.40
CA VAL A 139 0.07 0.64 1.64
C VAL A 139 1.02 0.53 2.82
N ASN A 140 2.00 -0.36 2.78
CA ASN A 140 2.89 -0.66 3.91
C ASN A 140 4.36 -0.70 3.47
N ARG A 141 5.27 -0.44 4.41
CA ARG A 141 6.72 -0.47 4.18
C ARG A 141 7.46 -0.93 5.44
N GLY A 142 8.59 -1.60 5.27
CA GLY A 142 9.44 -1.99 6.39
C GLY A 142 9.80 -3.47 6.37
N PRO A 143 8.96 -4.40 6.85
CA PRO A 143 9.29 -5.83 6.84
C PRO A 143 9.36 -6.38 5.41
N VAL A 144 9.82 -7.63 5.28
CA VAL A 144 9.65 -8.36 4.01
C VAL A 144 8.20 -8.83 3.92
N PHE A 145 7.61 -8.63 2.76
CA PHE A 145 6.27 -9.05 2.40
C PHE A 145 6.35 -10.08 1.30
N GLU A 146 5.44 -11.05 1.36
CA GLU A 146 5.09 -11.91 0.25
C GLU A 146 3.82 -11.36 -0.38
N MET A 147 3.91 -10.94 -1.64
CA MET A 147 2.76 -10.47 -2.43
C MET A 147 2.38 -11.52 -3.46
N CYS A 148 1.15 -11.99 -3.42
CA CYS A 148 0.59 -12.94 -4.38
C CYS A 148 -0.33 -12.20 -5.34
N PHE A 149 -0.04 -12.28 -6.63
CA PHE A 149 -0.79 -11.61 -7.70
C PHE A 149 -1.74 -12.57 -8.40
N PHE A 150 -2.95 -12.10 -8.69
CA PHE A 150 -4.02 -12.86 -9.35
C PHE A 150 -4.66 -12.00 -10.43
N MET A 151 -5.10 -12.61 -11.53
CA MET A 151 -6.03 -11.97 -12.46
C MET A 151 -7.40 -11.81 -11.81
N ILE A 152 -8.22 -10.90 -12.33
CA ILE A 152 -9.63 -10.81 -11.93
C ILE A 152 -10.37 -12.06 -12.42
N GLY A 153 -10.52 -13.05 -11.52
CA GLY A 153 -11.04 -14.37 -11.82
C GLY A 153 -11.82 -15.01 -10.66
N GLU A 154 -11.56 -16.30 -10.41
CA GLU A 154 -12.22 -17.08 -9.36
C GLU A 154 -11.95 -16.52 -7.96
N THR A 155 -10.70 -16.17 -7.67
CA THR A 155 -10.27 -15.60 -6.39
C THR A 155 -10.99 -14.28 -6.13
N TYR A 156 -11.17 -13.45 -7.15
CA TYR A 156 -11.94 -12.20 -7.04
C TYR A 156 -13.43 -12.46 -6.81
N ARG A 157 -14.03 -13.45 -7.50
CA ARG A 157 -15.43 -13.82 -7.25
C ARG A 157 -15.65 -14.31 -5.83
N LYS A 158 -14.72 -15.12 -5.28
CA LYS A 158 -14.75 -15.56 -3.88
C LYS A 158 -14.66 -14.38 -2.93
N LEU A 159 -13.74 -13.44 -3.18
CA LEU A 159 -13.65 -12.20 -2.42
C LEU A 159 -14.99 -11.43 -2.43
N LEU A 160 -15.59 -11.23 -3.60
CA LEU A 160 -16.86 -10.50 -3.75
C LEU A 160 -18.02 -11.17 -2.98
N LEU A 161 -18.02 -12.50 -2.86
CA LEU A 161 -19.04 -13.26 -2.15
C LEU A 161 -18.83 -13.27 -0.64
N ASN A 162 -17.58 -13.28 -0.18
CA ASN A 162 -17.24 -13.54 1.22
C ASN A 162 -16.88 -12.29 2.02
N MET A 163 -16.39 -11.23 1.36
CA MET A 163 -15.95 -10.02 2.03
C MET A 163 -17.14 -9.19 2.53
N ASN A 164 -17.23 -9.02 3.85
CA ASN A 164 -18.37 -8.40 4.53
C ASN A 164 -18.13 -6.92 4.89
N LYS A 165 -16.86 -6.52 5.00
CA LYS A 165 -16.45 -5.16 5.38
C LYS A 165 -15.15 -4.77 4.64
N LEU A 166 -14.96 -3.50 4.33
CA LEU A 166 -13.79 -3.00 3.58
C LEU A 166 -12.46 -3.36 4.27
N PHE A 167 -12.40 -3.16 5.58
CA PHE A 167 -11.23 -3.50 6.39
C PHE A 167 -11.41 -4.88 6.99
N GLU A 168 -11.50 -5.89 6.13
CA GLU A 168 -11.54 -7.29 6.52
C GLU A 168 -10.13 -7.83 6.73
N PHE A 169 -9.94 -8.55 7.83
CA PHE A 169 -8.65 -9.11 8.20
C PHE A 169 -8.85 -10.34 9.11
N PRO A 170 -8.12 -11.44 8.89
CA PRO A 170 -7.32 -11.74 7.70
C PRO A 170 -8.17 -12.05 6.46
N TYR A 171 -7.62 -11.76 5.27
CA TYR A 171 -8.18 -12.29 4.02
C TYR A 171 -7.78 -13.76 3.90
N GLN A 172 -8.78 -14.64 3.79
CA GLN A 172 -8.57 -16.07 3.58
C GLN A 172 -8.57 -16.36 2.08
N ILE A 173 -7.39 -16.66 1.54
CA ILE A 173 -7.20 -16.99 0.12
C ILE A 173 -6.61 -18.40 0.04
N GLU A 174 -7.44 -19.36 -0.35
CA GLU A 174 -7.11 -20.79 -0.27
C GLU A 174 -6.69 -21.15 1.16
N ASP A 175 -5.52 -21.75 1.35
CA ASP A 175 -4.99 -22.11 2.67
C ASP A 175 -4.09 -21.01 3.28
N GLY A 176 -4.16 -19.79 2.75
CA GLY A 176 -3.31 -18.66 3.14
C GLY A 176 -4.06 -17.51 3.78
N GLU A 177 -3.46 -16.92 4.83
CA GLU A 177 -3.94 -15.70 5.48
C GLU A 177 -3.15 -14.48 4.98
N PHE A 178 -3.86 -13.42 4.59
CA PHE A 178 -3.29 -12.19 4.06
C PHE A 178 -3.82 -10.94 4.75
N GLU A 179 -3.04 -9.87 4.71
CA GLU A 179 -3.27 -8.62 5.45
C GLU A 179 -3.79 -7.48 4.59
N ASP A 180 -3.13 -7.28 3.44
CA ASP A 180 -3.41 -6.17 2.55
C ASP A 180 -4.01 -6.69 1.25
N LEU A 181 -4.92 -5.92 0.66
CA LEU A 181 -5.55 -6.19 -0.62
C LEU A 181 -5.35 -4.99 -1.54
N THR A 182 -4.90 -5.23 -2.77
CA THR A 182 -4.73 -4.18 -3.77
C THR A 182 -5.29 -4.60 -5.13
N PHE A 183 -5.90 -3.65 -5.84
CA PHE A 183 -6.38 -3.77 -7.20
C PHE A 183 -5.58 -2.89 -8.15
N TYR A 184 -5.34 -3.38 -9.37
CA TYR A 184 -4.53 -2.72 -10.38
C TYR A 184 -5.22 -2.75 -11.74
N LYS A 185 -4.90 -1.74 -12.55
CA LYS A 185 -5.10 -1.71 -14.00
C LYS A 185 -3.73 -1.48 -14.61
N GLU A 186 -3.20 -2.50 -15.28
CA GLU A 186 -1.80 -2.55 -15.70
C GLU A 186 -0.89 -2.28 -14.48
N GLU A 187 0.04 -1.33 -14.60
CA GLU A 187 0.93 -0.92 -13.50
C GLU A 187 0.32 0.13 -12.57
N ARG A 188 -0.89 0.62 -12.85
CA ARG A 188 -1.57 1.62 -12.02
C ARG A 188 -2.37 0.97 -10.91
N LEU A 189 -2.14 1.45 -9.68
CA LEU A 189 -2.96 1.14 -8.51
C LEU A 189 -4.34 1.79 -8.65
N LEU A 190 -5.40 1.00 -8.49
CA LEU A 190 -6.79 1.49 -8.49
C LEU A 190 -7.33 1.65 -7.07
N LEU A 191 -7.18 0.62 -6.24
CA LEU A 191 -7.58 0.60 -4.84
C LEU A 191 -6.52 -0.17 -4.06
N ALA A 192 -6.06 0.38 -2.95
CA ALA A 192 -5.17 -0.32 -2.03
C ALA A 192 -5.72 -0.21 -0.61
N ILE A 193 -5.77 -1.34 0.10
CA ILE A 193 -6.38 -1.49 1.42
C ILE A 193 -5.33 -2.07 2.37
N CYS A 194 -5.05 -1.35 3.47
CA CYS A 194 -4.41 -1.89 4.66
C CYS A 194 -5.47 -2.10 5.74
N SER A 195 -5.85 -3.36 5.95
CA SER A 195 -6.93 -3.68 6.88
C SER A 195 -6.54 -3.46 8.35
N HIS A 196 -5.26 -3.65 8.71
CA HIS A 196 -4.74 -3.40 10.06
C HIS A 196 -4.85 -1.93 10.46
N GLU A 197 -4.45 -1.03 9.57
CA GLU A 197 -4.49 0.41 9.82
C GLU A 197 -5.85 1.03 9.52
N ARG A 198 -6.82 0.22 9.04
CA ARG A 198 -8.14 0.66 8.60
C ARG A 198 -8.05 1.82 7.61
N PHE A 199 -7.14 1.65 6.67
CA PHE A 199 -6.78 2.65 5.69
C PHE A 199 -6.95 2.08 4.30
N ALA A 200 -7.63 2.81 3.44
CA ALA A 200 -7.61 2.54 2.01
C ALA A 200 -7.47 3.84 1.24
N TYR A 201 -6.95 3.73 0.01
CA TYR A 201 -7.02 4.82 -0.94
C TYR A 201 -7.29 4.30 -2.33
N MET A 202 -7.88 5.17 -3.13
CA MET A 202 -8.12 4.93 -4.53
C MET A 202 -7.39 5.97 -5.37
N ASN A 203 -7.04 5.56 -6.59
CA ASN A 203 -6.35 6.41 -7.53
C ASN A 203 -6.96 6.24 -8.92
N LEU A 204 -7.89 7.15 -9.23
CA LEU A 204 -8.75 7.04 -10.40
C LEU A 204 -8.37 8.02 -11.50
N GLU A 205 -8.55 7.61 -12.74
CA GLU A 205 -8.62 8.52 -13.88
C GLU A 205 -9.91 9.35 -13.82
N ASP A 206 -9.99 10.39 -14.63
CA ASP A 206 -11.06 11.38 -14.48
C ASP A 206 -12.43 10.79 -14.84
N ASP A 207 -12.51 9.92 -15.85
CA ASP A 207 -13.70 9.16 -16.23
C ASP A 207 -14.10 8.12 -15.17
N GLU A 208 -13.13 7.36 -14.66
CA GLU A 208 -13.30 6.40 -13.56
C GLU A 208 -13.83 7.11 -12.31
N TYR A 209 -13.32 8.31 -12.01
CA TYR A 209 -13.77 9.13 -10.89
C TYR A 209 -15.21 9.61 -11.08
N GLN A 210 -15.59 10.06 -12.27
CA GLN A 210 -16.98 10.45 -12.54
C GLN A 210 -17.94 9.27 -12.43
N GLU A 211 -17.54 8.06 -12.83
CA GLU A 211 -18.37 6.87 -12.63
C GLU A 211 -18.47 6.48 -11.15
N PHE A 212 -17.37 6.56 -10.41
CA PHE A 212 -17.34 6.30 -8.98
C PHE A 212 -18.29 7.22 -8.19
N LEU A 213 -18.33 8.52 -8.52
CA LEU A 213 -19.23 9.47 -7.88
C LEU A 213 -20.72 9.09 -8.02
N LYS A 214 -21.10 8.41 -9.12
CA LYS A 214 -22.49 7.96 -9.33
C LYS A 214 -22.91 6.81 -8.42
N LEU A 215 -21.94 6.13 -7.80
CA LEU A 215 -22.23 5.04 -6.87
C LEU A 215 -22.75 5.54 -5.53
N ASP A 216 -22.49 6.81 -5.21
CA ASP A 216 -22.90 7.46 -3.96
C ASP A 216 -22.49 6.69 -2.68
N ILE A 217 -21.36 5.97 -2.75
CA ILE A 217 -20.88 5.11 -1.66
C ILE A 217 -20.30 5.92 -0.49
N LEU A 218 -19.84 7.15 -0.77
CA LEU A 218 -19.16 8.00 0.22
C LEU A 218 -20.07 9.09 0.82
N SER A 219 -21.30 9.29 0.33
CA SER A 219 -22.22 10.28 0.89
C SER A 219 -22.60 9.97 2.35
N ASP A 220 -22.70 8.68 2.68
CA ASP A 220 -22.89 8.18 4.05
C ASP A 220 -21.67 8.35 4.98
N LEU A 221 -20.52 8.80 4.46
CA LEU A 221 -19.28 8.92 5.24
C LEU A 221 -19.02 10.33 5.77
N THR A 222 -19.80 11.32 5.31
CA THR A 222 -19.65 12.73 5.70
C THR A 222 -20.45 13.14 6.95
N GLU A 223 -21.18 12.23 7.58
CA GLU A 223 -21.83 12.47 8.88
C GLU A 223 -20.98 11.94 10.04
N ARG A 224 -20.03 12.75 10.51
CA ARG A 224 -19.57 12.84 11.92
C ARG A 224 -18.55 13.95 12.14
#